data_AF-A0A2D8RU24-F1
#
_entry.id   AF-A0A2D8RU24-F1
#
_cell.length_a   1.000
_cell.length_b   1.000
_cell.length_c   1.000
_cell.angle_alpha   90.00
_cell.angle_beta   90.00
_cell.angle_gamma   90.00
#
_symmetry.space_group_name_H-M   'P 1'
#
loop_
_entity.id
_entity.type
_entity.pdbx_description
1 polymer ?
#
loop_
_entity_poly.entity_id
_entity_poly.type
_entity_poly.pdbx_seq_one_letter_code
_entity_poly.pdbx_strand_id
1 'polypeptide(L)' 'MNVLMWLVPIALIMGLGGLCAFLWSIGNDQYDDLEGAAERVLLHQQEDYPLLDKVNHISPEGKDDHEHR' A
#
# COMPACT_ATOMS: atom_id res chain seq x y z
N MET A 1 41.33 26.12 -19.93
CA MET A 1 40.90 25.73 -18.56
C MET A 1 39.69 26.60 -18.19
N ASN A 2 38.46 26.16 -18.51
CA ASN A 2 37.24 26.93 -18.23
C ASN A 2 35.99 26.06 -17.99
N VAL A 3 36.12 24.73 -18.05
CA VAL A 3 34.96 23.82 -18.01
C VAL A 3 34.34 23.75 -16.61
N LEU A 4 35.16 23.83 -15.56
CA LEU A 4 34.71 23.84 -14.17
C LEU A 4 33.78 25.04 -13.88
N MET A 5 33.99 26.18 -14.53
CA MET A 5 33.15 27.38 -14.36
C MET A 5 31.70 27.12 -14.79
N TRP A 6 31.47 26.20 -15.73
CA TRP A 6 30.15 25.80 -16.19
C TRP A 6 29.63 24.54 -15.48
N LEU A 7 30.51 23.57 -15.22
CA LEU A 7 30.10 22.31 -14.58
C LEU A 7 29.66 22.50 -13.14
N VAL A 8 30.30 23.39 -12.37
CA VAL A 8 29.92 23.66 -10.98
C VAL A 8 28.50 24.20 -10.85
N PRO A 9 28.10 25.29 -11.55
CA PRO A 9 26.72 25.79 -11.45
C PRO A 9 25.70 24.79 -12.02
N ILE A 10 26.02 24.08 -13.10
CA ILE A 10 25.14 23.06 -13.67
C ILE A 10 24.89 21.94 -12.66
N ALA A 11 25.95 21.41 -12.02
CA ALA A 11 25.83 20.36 -11.02
C ALA A 11 25.04 20.82 -9.80
N LEU A 12 25.21 22.06 -9.35
CA LEU A 12 24.44 22.63 -8.24
C LEU A 12 22.95 22.76 -8.58
N ILE A 13 22.63 23.23 -9.80
CA ILE A 13 21.24 23.32 -10.27
C ILE A 13 20.62 21.92 -10.39
N MET A 14 21.36 20.95 -10.93
CA MET A 14 20.88 19.56 -11.02
C MET A 14 20.67 18.93 -9.64
N GLY A 15 21.58 19.15 -8.70
CA GLY A 15 21.46 18.67 -7.32
C GLY A 15 20.28 19.30 -6.59
N LEU A 16 20.11 20.62 -6.71
CA LEU A 16 18.99 21.34 -6.10
C LEU A 16 17.66 20.94 -6.74
N GLY A 17 17.62 20.79 -8.06
CA GLY A 17 16.44 20.32 -8.79
C GLY A 17 16.02 18.91 -8.36
N GLY A 18 16.97 17.99 -8.23
CA GLY A 18 16.72 16.65 -7.70
C GLY A 18 16.22 16.68 -6.25
N LEU A 19 16.80 17.53 -5.41
CA LEU A 19 16.35 17.69 -4.01
C LEU A 19 14.93 18.27 -3.93
N CYS A 20 14.62 19.30 -4.71
CA CYS A 20 13.27 19.86 -4.78
C CYS A 20 12.25 18.83 -5.29
N ALA A 21 12.59 18.07 -6.33
CA ALA A 21 11.73 17.00 -6.85
C ALA A 21 11.49 15.89 -5.81
N PHE A 22 12.53 15.52 -5.06
CA PHE A 22 12.44 14.54 -3.98
C PHE A 22 11.53 15.02 -2.84
N LEU A 23 11.71 16.26 -2.38
CA LEU A 23 10.86 16.83 -1.33
C LEU A 23 9.41 17.00 -1.79
N TRP A 24 9.19 17.37 -3.06
CA TRP A 24 7.86 17.40 -3.66
C TRP A 24 7.23 16.00 -3.69
N SER A 25 8.00 14.96 -4.00
CA SER A 25 7.53 13.57 -4.01
C SER A 25 6.99 13.17 -2.64
N ILE A 26 7.72 13.44 -1.54
CA ILE A 26 7.33 13.05 -0.17
C ILE A 26 5.96 13.61 0.22
N GLY A 27 5.64 14.84 -0.19
CA GLY A 27 4.37 15.48 0.16
C GLY A 27 3.18 15.07 -0.71
N ASN A 28 3.36 14.22 -1.72
CA ASN A 28 2.39 14.02 -2.79
C ASN A 28 1.49 12.78 -2.62
N ASP A 29 1.29 12.29 -1.39
CA ASP A 29 0.49 11.10 -1.02
C ASP A 29 0.79 9.80 -1.78
N GLN A 30 1.81 9.81 -2.65
CA GLN A 30 2.20 8.71 -3.52
C GLN A 30 2.92 7.57 -2.78
N TYR A 31 3.16 7.77 -1.48
CA TYR A 31 3.74 6.78 -0.57
C TYR A 31 2.69 6.01 0.23
N ASP A 32 1.42 6.42 0.20
CA ASP A 32 0.33 5.71 0.90
C ASP A 32 0.16 4.29 0.33
N ASP A 33 0.32 4.13 -0.98
CA ASP A 33 0.33 2.83 -1.67
C ASP A 33 1.52 1.94 -1.23
N LEU A 34 2.66 2.54 -0.88
CA LEU A 34 3.84 1.80 -0.39
C LEU A 34 3.70 1.41 1.08
N GLU A 35 3.04 2.24 1.89
CA GLU A 35 2.73 1.94 3.31
C GLU A 35 1.85 0.68 3.40
N GLY A 36 0.78 0.60 2.60
CA GLY A 36 -0.08 -0.58 2.53
C GLY A 36 0.61 -1.83 1.95
N ALA A 37 1.54 -1.67 1.00
CA ALA A 37 2.34 -2.79 0.49
C ALA A 37 3.37 -3.29 1.51
N ALA A 38 3.98 -2.39 2.29
CA ALA A 38 4.92 -2.71 3.37
C ALA A 38 4.21 -3.42 4.53
N GLU A 39 3.01 -2.97 4.91
CA GLU A 39 2.14 -3.64 5.88
C GLU A 39 1.91 -5.10 5.47
N ARG A 40 1.55 -5.33 4.20
CA ARG A 40 1.37 -6.69 3.67
C ARG A 40 2.67 -7.47 3.67
N VAL A 41 3.79 -6.94 3.18
CA VAL A 41 5.05 -7.71 3.14
C VAL A 41 5.56 -8.10 4.54
N LEU A 42 5.35 -7.25 5.55
CA LEU A 42 5.78 -7.51 6.93
C LEU A 42 4.80 -8.42 7.70
N LEU A 43 3.49 -8.28 7.50
CA LEU A 43 2.47 -9.05 8.22
C LEU A 43 2.05 -10.36 7.52
N HIS A 44 2.16 -10.45 6.20
CA HIS A 44 1.76 -11.63 5.42
C HIS A 44 2.65 -12.85 5.72
N GLN A 45 3.84 -12.68 6.28
CA GLN A 45 4.64 -13.80 6.78
C GLN A 45 4.03 -14.47 8.03
N GLN A 46 3.04 -13.84 8.68
CA GLN A 46 2.46 -14.29 9.95
C GLN A 46 1.03 -14.85 9.82
N GLU A 47 0.33 -14.59 8.71
CA GLU A 47 -1.05 -15.06 8.49
C GLU A 47 -1.27 -15.70 7.12
N ASP A 48 -0.45 -16.69 6.76
CA ASP A 48 -0.78 -17.66 5.71
C ASP A 48 -1.70 -18.76 6.29
N TYR A 49 -2.92 -18.38 6.69
CA TYR A 49 -3.99 -19.34 6.93
C TYR A 49 -4.98 -19.27 5.76
N PRO A 50 -5.15 -20.35 4.98
CA PRO A 50 -6.15 -20.35 3.92
C PRO A 50 -7.50 -20.01 4.55
N LEU A 51 -8.25 -19.10 3.93
CA LEU A 51 -9.64 -18.87 4.28
C LEU A 51 -10.35 -20.19 4.04
N LEU A 52 -10.49 -20.98 5.12
CA LEU A 52 -11.32 -22.16 5.13
C LEU A 52 -12.71 -21.67 4.75
N ASP A 53 -13.02 -21.99 3.51
CA ASP A 53 -14.29 -21.84 2.87
C ASP A 53 -15.36 -22.30 3.88
N LYS A 54 -16.02 -21.35 4.54
CA LYS A 54 -17.24 -21.61 5.31
C LYS A 54 -18.38 -21.90 4.31
N VAL A 55 -18.16 -22.84 3.40
CA VAL A 55 -19.20 -23.67 2.82
C VAL A 55 -19.64 -24.57 3.97
N ASN A 56 -20.92 -24.50 4.30
CA ASN A 56 -21.62 -25.15 5.41
C ASN A 56 -21.62 -24.33 6.70
N HIS A 57 -22.56 -23.38 6.82
CA HIS A 57 -23.50 -23.30 7.94
C HIS A 57 -24.41 -22.06 7.77
N ILE A 58 -25.37 -22.17 6.85
CA ILE A 58 -26.62 -21.40 6.81
C ILE A 58 -27.68 -22.46 6.50
N SER A 59 -28.78 -22.68 7.20
CA SER A 59 -29.33 -22.38 8.53
C SER A 59 -30.50 -23.38 8.63
N PRO A 60 -30.81 -24.04 9.76
CA PRO A 60 -31.97 -24.92 9.86
C PRO A 60 -33.22 -24.07 10.08
N GLU A 61 -33.85 -23.61 9.00
CA GLU A 61 -35.17 -22.95 9.07
C GLU A 61 -36.18 -23.84 8.35
N GLY A 62 -36.96 -24.61 9.12
CA GLY A 62 -37.90 -25.58 8.58
C GLY A 62 -38.50 -26.51 9.62
N LYS A 63 -38.93 -25.93 10.74
CA LYS A 63 -39.78 -26.53 11.78
C LYS A 63 -40.51 -25.32 12.37
N ASP A 64 -41.83 -25.20 12.44
CA ASP A 64 -42.83 -26.20 12.82
C ASP A 64 -44.18 -25.80 12.19
N ASP A 65 -44.73 -26.70 11.40
CA ASP A 65 -46.14 -26.82 11.09
C ASP A 65 -46.87 -27.47 12.28
N HIS A 66 -48.11 -27.00 12.53
CA HIS A 66 -49.04 -27.39 13.62
C HIS A 66 -48.77 -26.65 14.95
N GLU A 67 -49.69 -25.84 15.50
CA GLU A 67 -50.96 -26.30 16.06
C GLU A 67 -51.85 -25.09 16.46
N HIS A 68 -52.76 -24.68 15.58
CA HIS A 68 -53.91 -23.84 15.91
C HIS A 68 -55.14 -24.46 15.24
N ARG A 69 -55.80 -25.41 15.91
CA ARG A 69 -57.21 -25.77 15.74
C ARG A 69 -57.70 -26.69 16.84
#